data_AF-A0A661S0P8-F1
#
_entry.id   AF-A0A661S0P8-F1
#
_cell.length_a   1.000
_cell.length_b   1.000
_cell.length_c   1.000
_cell.angle_alpha   90.00
_cell.angle_beta   90.00
_cell.angle_gamma   90.00
#
_symmetry.space_group_name_H-M   'P 1'
#
loop_
_entity.id
_entity.type
_entity.pdbx_description
1 polymer ?
#
loop_
_entity_poly.entity_id
_entity_poly.type
_entity_poly.pdbx_seq_one_letter_code
_entity_poly.pdbx_strand_id
1 'polypeptide(L)'
;SGPVTADCRSCHAAKKPEGSSWERLSFDKSLHFIHESAKGIKSKDTSSKDNCSACHHKYNEKTKEIYYIKGEEESCGYCHKPQTQDSIRPIRKASHDACVTCHQTLKSKNADAGPVTCKGCHDEKEQKKIEKVSDIPRLKRNQPDEVAITGWKKDSQATKNYMNGVAFNHKGHETRTQSCKACHHETLKKCNDCHKPEGGDEKGGFISLEQAMHNLESNRSCIGCHKELTKNSDCAGCHFQAPAKKENPESCKTCHNLQQTQLKSMDPEAVARMALTDLSKDYQPVKEDNIPENVVIDVLAKEYMPSSFPHRKMVQAITVRVEKSDMAKVFHTDQAGLCMGCHHNSPKTLEPPKCASCHSKNGPGVDGRPGLKGAYHGQCITCHQKMDVKSVAATDCAKCHEEKK
;
A
#
# COMPACT_ATOMS: atom_id res chain seq x y z
N SER A 1 -41.59 -4.55 -27.67
CA SER A 1 -42.76 -4.74 -26.77
C SER A 1 -42.31 -5.61 -25.61
N GLY A 2 -42.66 -5.23 -24.37
CA GLY A 2 -42.36 -6.01 -23.17
C GLY A 2 -43.42 -7.09 -22.89
N PRO A 3 -43.28 -7.86 -21.78
CA PRO A 3 -44.26 -8.87 -21.37
C PRO A 3 -45.68 -8.28 -21.20
N VAL A 4 -46.70 -9.05 -21.55
CA VAL A 4 -48.11 -8.67 -21.32
C VAL A 4 -48.62 -9.16 -19.96
N THR A 5 -49.81 -8.73 -19.54
CA THR A 5 -50.38 -9.04 -18.22
C THR A 5 -50.51 -10.54 -17.92
N ALA A 6 -50.71 -11.38 -18.95
CA ALA A 6 -50.78 -12.83 -18.82
C ALA A 6 -49.40 -13.51 -18.64
N ASP A 7 -48.31 -12.80 -18.91
CA ASP A 7 -46.95 -13.35 -18.93
C ASP A 7 -46.29 -13.29 -17.54
N CYS A 8 -46.97 -13.80 -16.50
CA CYS A 8 -46.53 -13.67 -15.11
C CYS A 8 -45.05 -14.09 -14.91
N ARG A 9 -44.64 -15.19 -15.55
CA ARG A 9 -43.27 -15.76 -15.42
C ARG A 9 -42.20 -14.99 -16.19
N SER A 10 -42.59 -14.09 -17.10
CA SER A 10 -41.64 -13.26 -17.85
C SER A 10 -41.07 -12.12 -16.99
N CYS A 11 -41.80 -11.68 -15.96
CA CYS A 11 -41.29 -10.74 -14.95
C CYS A 11 -40.94 -11.45 -13.62
N HIS A 12 -41.73 -12.44 -13.21
CA HIS A 12 -41.52 -13.22 -11.98
C HIS A 12 -40.72 -14.50 -12.26
N ALA A 13 -39.57 -14.35 -12.91
CA ALA A 13 -38.69 -15.48 -13.20
C ALA A 13 -38.15 -16.11 -11.91
N ALA A 14 -38.30 -17.43 -11.77
CA ALA A 14 -37.83 -18.17 -10.60
C ALA A 14 -36.30 -18.25 -10.52
N LYS A 15 -35.62 -18.12 -11.66
CA LYS A 15 -34.15 -18.08 -11.74
C LYS A 15 -33.71 -16.64 -11.97
N LYS A 16 -32.76 -16.18 -11.16
CA LYS A 16 -32.06 -14.92 -11.42
C LYS A 16 -31.31 -15.04 -12.76
N PRO A 17 -31.26 -13.98 -13.58
CA PRO A 17 -30.39 -13.96 -14.74
C PRO A 17 -28.95 -14.25 -14.31
N GLU A 18 -28.31 -15.22 -14.96
CA GLU A 18 -26.88 -15.51 -14.78
C GLU A 18 -26.04 -14.43 -15.50
N GLY A 19 -24.87 -14.10 -14.95
CA GLY A 19 -23.88 -13.25 -15.64
C GLY A 19 -23.97 -11.75 -15.39
N SER A 20 -24.15 -11.31 -14.13
CA SER A 20 -24.00 -9.88 -13.79
C SER A 20 -22.57 -9.39 -14.08
N SER A 21 -22.42 -8.44 -15.00
CA SER A 21 -21.17 -7.70 -15.21
C SER A 21 -21.03 -6.48 -14.30
N TRP A 22 -21.89 -6.35 -13.29
CA TRP A 22 -21.87 -5.24 -12.34
C TRP A 22 -20.55 -5.21 -11.59
N GLU A 23 -19.86 -4.08 -11.70
CA GLU A 23 -18.65 -3.76 -10.97
C GLU A 23 -18.86 -2.46 -10.18
N ARG A 24 -18.23 -2.36 -9.01
CA ARG A 24 -18.36 -1.16 -8.18
C ARG A 24 -17.47 -0.05 -8.76
N LEU A 25 -18.05 1.12 -9.05
CA LEU A 25 -17.25 2.28 -9.41
C LEU A 25 -16.39 2.74 -8.22
N SER A 26 -15.08 2.84 -8.43
CA SER A 26 -14.14 3.43 -7.48
C SER A 26 -13.94 4.91 -7.79
N PHE A 27 -14.20 5.77 -6.80
CA PHE A 27 -13.92 7.21 -6.89
C PHE A 27 -12.50 7.45 -6.39
N ASP A 28 -11.53 7.14 -7.26
CA ASP A 28 -10.10 7.32 -6.98
C ASP A 28 -9.68 8.79 -7.15
N LYS A 29 -8.40 9.07 -6.89
CA LYS A 29 -7.83 10.42 -7.03
C LYS A 29 -8.00 11.02 -8.42
N SER A 30 -7.84 10.21 -9.46
CA SER A 30 -7.98 10.69 -10.83
C SER A 30 -9.41 11.12 -11.10
N LEU A 31 -10.37 10.24 -10.79
CA LEU A 31 -11.77 10.52 -11.03
C LEU A 31 -12.28 11.67 -10.16
N HIS A 32 -11.81 11.77 -8.91
CA HIS A 32 -12.09 12.93 -8.06
C HIS A 32 -11.56 14.22 -8.67
N PHE A 33 -10.31 14.25 -9.14
CA PHE A 33 -9.69 15.43 -9.74
C PHE A 33 -10.38 15.86 -11.05
N ILE A 34 -10.87 14.92 -11.86
CA ILE A 34 -11.69 15.24 -13.04
C ILE A 34 -12.94 16.04 -12.64
N HIS A 35 -13.59 15.69 -11.52
CA HIS A 35 -14.75 16.44 -11.04
C HIS A 35 -14.34 17.78 -10.41
N GLU A 36 -13.26 17.80 -9.61
CA GLU A 36 -12.74 19.02 -8.99
C GLU A 36 -12.34 20.07 -10.04
N SER A 37 -11.74 19.64 -11.15
CA SER A 37 -11.25 20.51 -12.22
C SER A 37 -12.31 20.87 -13.27
N ALA A 38 -13.50 20.24 -13.22
CA ALA A 38 -14.54 20.44 -14.21
C ALA A 38 -15.16 21.85 -14.14
N LYS A 39 -15.00 22.65 -15.20
CA LYS A 39 -15.57 24.01 -15.31
C LYS A 39 -17.09 24.07 -15.18
N GLY A 40 -17.77 22.98 -15.53
CA GLY A 40 -19.23 22.85 -15.45
C GLY A 40 -19.77 22.64 -14.03
N ILE A 41 -18.91 22.26 -13.07
CA ILE A 41 -19.28 22.08 -11.66
C ILE A 41 -18.95 23.37 -10.90
N LYS A 42 -20.00 24.09 -10.48
CA LYS A 42 -19.88 25.36 -9.77
C LYS A 42 -20.08 25.18 -8.28
N SER A 43 -19.29 25.90 -7.48
CA SER A 43 -19.50 26.04 -6.04
C SER A 43 -20.89 26.56 -5.76
N LYS A 44 -21.52 26.04 -4.71
CA LYS A 44 -22.71 26.66 -4.09
C LYS A 44 -22.34 27.83 -3.18
N ASP A 45 -21.06 27.92 -2.80
CA ASP A 45 -20.48 29.01 -2.04
C ASP A 45 -19.74 29.95 -3.00
N THR A 46 -20.32 31.12 -3.26
CA THR A 46 -19.80 32.12 -4.20
C THR A 46 -18.49 32.77 -3.73
N SER A 47 -18.11 32.57 -2.47
CA SER A 47 -16.85 33.06 -1.91
C SER A 47 -15.66 32.13 -2.20
N SER A 48 -15.92 30.89 -2.65
CA SER A 48 -14.88 29.90 -2.92
C SER A 48 -14.58 29.76 -4.41
N LYS A 49 -13.29 29.63 -4.74
CA LYS A 49 -12.80 29.34 -6.10
C LYS A 49 -12.80 27.85 -6.44
N ASP A 50 -12.88 26.98 -5.43
CA ASP A 50 -13.04 25.53 -5.60
C ASP A 50 -14.51 25.17 -5.83
N ASN A 51 -14.81 23.88 -6.04
CA ASN A 51 -16.18 23.40 -6.25
C ASN A 51 -16.65 22.40 -5.18
N CYS A 52 -15.95 22.33 -4.03
CA CYS A 52 -16.18 21.34 -2.98
C CYS A 52 -17.64 21.34 -2.49
N SER A 53 -18.21 22.53 -2.31
CA SER A 53 -19.59 22.74 -1.82
C SER A 53 -20.68 22.29 -2.81
N ALA A 54 -20.33 21.99 -4.06
CA ALA A 54 -21.26 21.39 -5.02
C ALA A 54 -21.74 20.01 -4.55
N CYS A 55 -20.85 19.26 -3.88
CA CYS A 55 -21.02 17.86 -3.53
C CYS A 55 -20.99 17.60 -2.02
N HIS A 56 -19.99 18.15 -1.32
CA HIS A 56 -19.77 17.87 0.09
C HIS A 56 -20.70 18.68 0.99
N HIS A 57 -21.20 18.01 2.03
CA HIS A 57 -22.06 18.62 3.03
C HIS A 57 -21.88 17.95 4.39
N LYS A 58 -22.27 18.69 5.43
CA LYS A 58 -22.54 18.21 6.78
C LYS A 58 -24.02 18.37 7.06
N TYR A 59 -24.52 17.64 8.04
CA TYR A 59 -25.90 17.72 8.49
C TYR A 59 -25.96 18.43 9.84
N ASN A 60 -26.86 19.40 10.00
CA ASN A 60 -27.10 20.07 11.26
C ASN A 60 -28.32 19.42 11.95
N GLU A 61 -28.10 18.77 13.08
CA GLU A 61 -29.19 18.09 13.81
C GLU A 61 -30.25 19.06 14.36
N LYS A 62 -29.87 20.31 14.66
CA LYS A 62 -30.79 21.32 15.22
C LYS A 62 -31.69 21.91 14.15
N THR A 63 -31.13 22.30 13.00
CA THR A 63 -31.90 22.91 11.90
C THR A 63 -32.47 21.89 10.94
N LYS A 64 -31.98 20.64 10.97
CA LYS A 64 -32.30 19.56 10.03
C LYS A 64 -31.94 19.88 8.58
N GLU A 65 -30.96 20.76 8.38
CA GLU A 65 -30.49 21.19 7.05
C GLU A 65 -29.08 20.68 6.78
N ILE A 66 -28.75 20.55 5.50
CA ILE A 66 -27.39 20.30 5.05
C ILE A 66 -26.67 21.60 4.74
N TYR A 67 -25.39 21.69 5.09
CA TYR A 67 -24.56 22.87 4.88
C TYR A 67 -23.12 22.46 4.55
N TYR A 68 -22.32 23.38 4.04
CA TYR A 68 -20.93 23.13 3.68
C TYR A 68 -19.99 23.76 4.71
N ILE A 69 -18.92 23.04 5.07
CA ILE A 69 -17.80 23.56 5.84
C ILE A 69 -16.52 23.25 5.08
N LYS A 70 -15.76 24.29 4.75
CA LYS A 70 -14.48 24.16 4.06
C LYS A 70 -13.45 23.46 4.94
N GLY A 71 -12.74 22.48 4.37
CA GLY A 71 -11.72 21.70 5.07
C GLY A 71 -12.27 20.52 5.87
N GLU A 72 -13.59 20.29 5.85
CA GLU A 72 -14.24 19.15 6.48
C GLU A 72 -14.82 18.14 5.46
N GLU A 73 -14.42 18.23 4.20
CA GLU A 73 -14.86 17.32 3.13
C GLU A 73 -14.46 15.88 3.44
N GLU A 74 -15.37 14.93 3.27
CA GLU A 74 -15.13 13.53 3.60
C GLU A 74 -15.77 12.61 2.56
N SER A 75 -15.34 11.34 2.54
CA SER A 75 -15.95 10.33 1.68
C SER A 75 -17.41 10.11 2.08
N CYS A 76 -18.30 10.07 1.09
CA CYS A 76 -19.74 9.81 1.29
C CYS A 76 -19.98 8.56 2.14
N GLY A 77 -19.15 7.52 1.97
CA GLY A 77 -19.27 6.24 2.68
C GLY A 77 -18.98 6.28 4.19
N TYR A 78 -18.49 7.40 4.72
CA TYR A 78 -18.32 7.55 6.17
C TYR A 78 -19.66 7.78 6.86
N CYS A 79 -20.57 8.54 6.24
CA CYS A 79 -21.92 8.77 6.78
C CYS A 79 -22.97 7.92 6.08
N HIS A 80 -22.94 7.86 4.75
CA HIS A 80 -23.87 7.04 3.96
C HIS A 80 -23.41 5.59 3.98
N LYS A 81 -23.97 4.78 4.88
CA LYS A 81 -23.68 3.34 5.00
C LYS A 81 -24.48 2.52 3.98
N PRO A 82 -24.20 1.20 3.82
CA PRO A 82 -24.96 0.34 2.91
C PRO A 82 -26.45 0.27 3.26
N GLN A 83 -26.77 0.32 4.56
CA GLN A 83 -28.15 0.36 5.07
C GLN A 83 -28.52 1.77 5.52
N THR A 84 -29.81 2.07 5.53
CA THR A 84 -30.34 3.32 6.07
C THR A 84 -30.02 3.41 7.57
N GLN A 85 -29.51 4.56 8.00
CA GLN A 85 -29.28 4.87 9.41
C GLN A 85 -30.00 6.18 9.72
N ASP A 86 -30.97 6.14 10.62
CA ASP A 86 -31.78 7.31 10.99
C ASP A 86 -32.35 8.05 9.77
N SER A 87 -32.00 9.33 9.62
CA SER A 87 -32.39 10.18 8.49
C SER A 87 -31.36 10.19 7.34
N ILE A 88 -30.32 9.36 7.41
CA ILE A 88 -29.23 9.30 6.43
C ILE A 88 -29.55 8.26 5.36
N ARG A 89 -29.65 8.72 4.11
CA ARG A 89 -29.87 7.86 2.94
C ARG A 89 -28.73 6.83 2.79
N PRO A 90 -29.01 5.58 2.39
CA PRO A 90 -27.95 4.61 2.13
C PRO A 90 -27.11 5.03 0.93
N ILE A 91 -25.84 4.61 0.88
CA ILE A 91 -24.86 5.05 -0.13
C ILE A 91 -25.34 4.87 -1.57
N ARG A 92 -26.07 3.79 -1.85
CA ARG A 92 -26.61 3.52 -3.18
C ARG A 92 -27.58 4.63 -3.62
N LYS A 93 -28.50 5.01 -2.73
CA LYS A 93 -29.49 6.06 -3.01
C LYS A 93 -28.81 7.43 -3.07
N ALA A 94 -27.98 7.75 -2.07
CA ALA A 94 -27.25 9.02 -2.04
C ALA A 94 -26.39 9.24 -3.30
N SER A 95 -25.70 8.20 -3.78
CA SER A 95 -24.85 8.27 -4.98
C SER A 95 -25.67 8.38 -6.26
N HIS A 96 -26.75 7.60 -6.42
CA HIS A 96 -27.60 7.72 -7.60
C HIS A 96 -28.28 9.09 -7.67
N ASP A 97 -28.84 9.57 -6.56
CA ASP A 97 -29.51 10.87 -6.49
C ASP A 97 -28.52 12.00 -6.80
N ALA A 98 -27.31 11.99 -6.23
CA ALA A 98 -26.34 13.06 -6.42
C ALA A 98 -25.65 13.01 -7.79
N CYS A 99 -25.05 11.85 -8.14
CA CYS A 99 -24.22 11.74 -9.33
C CYS A 99 -25.06 11.77 -10.61
N VAL A 100 -26.12 10.96 -10.69
CA VAL A 100 -26.90 10.81 -11.92
C VAL A 100 -27.70 12.07 -12.21
N THR A 101 -28.29 12.72 -11.20
CA THR A 101 -29.01 13.99 -11.40
C THR A 101 -28.09 15.08 -11.93
N CYS A 102 -26.88 15.22 -11.38
CA CYS A 102 -25.89 16.18 -11.87
C CYS A 102 -25.52 15.88 -13.33
N HIS A 103 -25.19 14.63 -13.65
CA HIS A 103 -24.85 14.22 -15.01
C HIS A 103 -26.01 14.44 -15.99
N GLN A 104 -27.24 14.11 -15.62
CA GLN A 104 -28.43 14.36 -16.45
C GLN A 104 -28.64 15.85 -16.69
N THR A 105 -28.44 16.69 -15.66
CA THR A 105 -28.59 18.14 -15.75
C THR A 105 -27.52 18.77 -16.65
N LEU A 106 -26.29 18.27 -16.62
CA LEU A 106 -25.23 18.73 -17.51
C LEU A 106 -25.48 18.27 -18.95
N LYS A 107 -25.93 17.02 -19.15
CA LYS A 107 -26.30 16.50 -20.47
C LYS A 107 -27.46 17.26 -21.11
N SER A 108 -28.49 17.62 -20.34
CA SER A 108 -29.61 18.40 -20.87
C SER A 108 -29.21 19.81 -21.31
N LYS A 109 -28.06 20.30 -20.83
CA LYS A 109 -27.43 21.56 -21.24
C LYS A 109 -26.37 21.38 -22.33
N ASN A 110 -26.25 20.20 -22.93
CA ASN A 110 -25.19 19.84 -23.89
C ASN A 110 -23.77 20.11 -23.37
N ALA A 111 -23.56 20.02 -22.06
CA ALA A 111 -22.24 20.14 -21.43
C ALA A 111 -21.61 18.75 -21.22
N ASP A 112 -20.28 18.72 -21.16
CA ASP A 112 -19.53 17.51 -20.81
C ASP A 112 -19.99 16.99 -19.43
N ALA A 113 -20.32 15.71 -19.38
CA ALA A 113 -20.95 15.09 -18.23
C ALA A 113 -20.63 13.60 -18.18
N GLY A 114 -20.63 13.05 -16.97
CA GLY A 114 -20.44 11.62 -16.78
C GLY A 114 -21.61 10.74 -17.25
N PRO A 115 -21.48 9.42 -17.09
CA PRO A 115 -22.50 8.45 -17.48
C PRO A 115 -23.81 8.61 -16.68
N VAL A 116 -24.93 8.29 -17.34
CA VAL A 116 -26.29 8.32 -16.74
C VAL A 116 -26.99 6.96 -16.82
N THR A 117 -26.32 5.96 -17.39
CA THR A 117 -26.84 4.60 -17.57
C THR A 117 -26.14 3.66 -16.59
N CYS A 118 -26.81 2.56 -16.22
CA CYS A 118 -26.25 1.55 -15.32
C CYS A 118 -24.90 1.04 -15.86
N LYS A 119 -24.86 0.67 -17.14
CA LYS A 119 -23.67 0.17 -17.82
C LYS A 119 -22.52 1.19 -17.81
N GLY A 120 -22.82 2.47 -18.04
CA GLY A 120 -21.79 3.51 -18.09
C GLY A 120 -21.00 3.69 -16.78
N CYS A 121 -21.62 3.38 -15.64
CA CYS A 121 -20.94 3.44 -14.32
C CYS A 121 -20.46 2.07 -13.83
N HIS A 122 -21.20 1.00 -14.10
CA HIS A 122 -21.06 -0.29 -13.43
C HIS A 122 -20.55 -1.41 -14.33
N ASP A 123 -20.10 -1.12 -15.55
CA ASP A 123 -19.44 -2.11 -16.39
C ASP A 123 -17.93 -1.88 -16.39
N GLU A 124 -17.16 -2.94 -16.15
CA GLU A 124 -15.70 -2.88 -16.08
C GLU A 124 -15.07 -2.30 -17.36
N LYS A 125 -15.64 -2.63 -18.54
CA LYS A 125 -15.11 -2.13 -19.82
C LYS A 125 -15.39 -0.65 -20.00
N GLU A 126 -16.53 -0.15 -19.52
CA GLU A 126 -16.82 1.28 -19.53
C GLU A 126 -15.97 2.03 -18.52
N GLN A 127 -15.75 1.48 -17.32
CA GLN A 127 -14.85 2.07 -16.32
C GLN A 127 -13.42 2.20 -16.84
N LYS A 128 -12.90 1.22 -17.58
CA LYS A 128 -11.57 1.28 -18.19
C LYS A 128 -11.41 2.36 -19.27
N LYS A 129 -12.50 2.87 -19.83
CA LYS A 129 -12.49 3.98 -20.81
C LYS A 129 -12.47 5.36 -20.16
N ILE A 130 -12.72 5.45 -18.84
CA ILE A 130 -12.63 6.70 -18.11
C ILE A 130 -11.18 7.17 -18.16
N GLU A 131 -10.97 8.39 -18.63
CA GLU A 131 -9.64 8.99 -18.72
C GLU A 131 -8.97 9.00 -17.35
N LYS A 132 -7.68 8.63 -17.32
CA LYS A 132 -6.87 8.67 -16.11
C LYS A 132 -5.88 9.82 -16.20
N VAL A 133 -5.95 10.73 -15.23
CA VAL A 133 -5.01 11.83 -15.08
C VAL A 133 -3.84 11.33 -14.23
N SER A 134 -2.63 11.45 -14.76
CA SER A 134 -1.40 11.08 -14.04
C SER A 134 -0.92 12.18 -13.10
N ASP A 135 -0.94 13.42 -13.57
CA ASP A 135 -0.39 14.57 -12.85
C ASP A 135 -1.49 15.27 -12.05
N ILE A 136 -1.84 14.65 -10.92
CA ILE A 136 -2.91 15.13 -10.04
C ILE A 136 -2.29 16.02 -8.94
N PRO A 137 -2.66 17.30 -8.87
CA PRO A 137 -2.30 18.16 -7.75
C PRO A 137 -2.77 17.56 -6.41
N ARG A 138 -2.04 17.85 -5.34
CA ARG A 138 -2.44 17.40 -4.01
C ARG A 138 -3.80 17.98 -3.63
N LEU A 139 -4.76 17.11 -3.32
CA LEU A 139 -6.08 17.48 -2.82
C LEU A 139 -5.94 18.14 -1.45
N LYS A 140 -6.07 19.47 -1.36
CA LYS A 140 -5.89 20.23 -0.12
C LYS A 140 -7.17 20.23 0.72
N ARG A 141 -7.06 19.76 1.96
CA ARG A 141 -8.13 19.67 2.95
C ARG A 141 -7.60 19.88 4.38
N ASN A 142 -6.63 20.79 4.53
CA ASN A 142 -5.95 21.10 5.79
C ASN A 142 -5.28 19.88 6.46
N GLN A 143 -4.87 18.88 5.68
CA GLN A 143 -4.10 17.76 6.18
C GLN A 143 -2.63 18.17 6.43
N PRO A 144 -2.00 17.65 7.50
CA PRO A 144 -0.60 17.92 7.78
C PRO A 144 0.32 17.29 6.73
N ASP A 145 1.54 17.82 6.59
CA ASP A 145 2.57 17.24 5.73
C ASP A 145 3.28 16.10 6.47
N GLU A 146 3.61 16.32 7.74
CA GLU A 146 4.26 15.38 8.64
C GLU A 146 3.46 15.23 9.93
N VAL A 147 3.46 14.03 10.51
CA VAL A 147 2.68 13.73 11.73
C VAL A 147 3.55 12.98 12.72
N ALA A 148 3.53 13.41 13.98
CA ALA A 148 4.03 12.59 15.09
C ALA A 148 2.91 11.69 15.61
N ILE A 149 3.05 10.37 15.45
CA ILE A 149 2.13 9.37 15.99
C ILE A 149 2.68 8.88 17.32
N THR A 150 1.91 9.00 18.40
CA THR A 150 2.32 8.55 19.74
C THR A 150 1.32 7.57 20.33
N GLY A 151 1.85 6.59 21.07
CA GLY A 151 1.06 5.65 21.87
C GLY A 151 0.75 6.15 23.28
N TRP A 152 0.93 7.44 23.56
CA TRP A 152 0.72 8.04 24.88
C TRP A 152 0.23 9.48 24.73
N LYS A 153 -0.31 10.00 25.84
CA LYS A 153 -0.72 11.40 25.97
C LYS A 153 0.49 12.28 26.30
N LYS A 154 0.44 13.55 25.91
CA LYS A 154 1.52 14.53 26.10
C LYS A 154 1.98 14.62 27.57
N ASP A 155 1.04 14.51 28.51
CA ASP A 155 1.28 14.66 29.95
C ASP A 155 1.57 13.33 30.68
N SER A 156 1.65 12.21 29.95
CA SER A 156 1.95 10.91 30.55
C SER A 156 3.35 10.91 31.18
N GLN A 157 3.40 10.75 32.50
CA GLN A 157 4.64 10.60 33.27
C GLN A 157 5.24 9.19 33.16
N ALA A 158 4.42 8.18 32.88
CA ALA A 158 4.82 6.79 32.71
C ALA A 158 4.65 6.34 31.25
N THR A 159 5.71 6.48 30.46
CA THR A 159 5.80 5.96 29.08
C THR A 159 6.71 4.74 28.98
N LYS A 160 7.20 4.23 30.11
CA LYS A 160 8.24 3.19 30.18
C LYS A 160 7.88 1.88 29.46
N ASN A 161 6.58 1.64 29.22
CA ASN A 161 6.06 0.46 28.53
C ASN A 161 5.65 0.75 27.07
N TYR A 162 5.94 1.93 26.53
CA TYR A 162 5.62 2.31 25.16
C TYR A 162 6.89 2.45 24.31
N MET A 163 6.77 2.12 23.03
CA MET A 163 7.81 2.38 22.03
C MET A 163 8.03 3.89 21.84
N ASN A 164 9.10 4.30 21.16
CA ASN A 164 9.26 5.71 20.76
C ASN A 164 8.17 6.15 19.76
N GLY A 165 7.99 7.46 19.60
CA GLY A 165 6.97 8.01 18.71
C GLY A 165 7.38 7.78 17.27
N VAL A 166 6.43 7.87 16.35
CA VAL A 166 6.66 7.63 14.93
C VAL A 166 6.53 8.93 14.16
N ALA A 167 7.59 9.32 13.46
CA ALA A 167 7.53 10.38 12.46
C ALA A 167 6.92 9.82 11.16
N PHE A 168 5.76 10.34 10.77
CA PHE A 168 5.02 9.86 9.62
C PHE A 168 4.96 10.93 8.52
N ASN A 169 5.45 10.58 7.33
CA ASN A 169 5.40 11.43 6.15
C ASN A 169 4.02 11.32 5.47
N HIS A 170 3.03 12.06 5.95
CA HIS A 170 1.66 12.01 5.44
C HIS A 170 1.59 12.43 3.96
N LYS A 171 2.25 13.54 3.60
CA LYS A 171 2.32 14.03 2.22
C LYS A 171 2.91 13.03 1.23
N GLY A 172 3.98 12.35 1.62
CA GLY A 172 4.61 11.30 0.83
C GLY A 172 3.64 10.14 0.58
N HIS A 173 2.96 9.67 1.62
CA HIS A 173 1.96 8.59 1.51
C HIS A 173 0.75 8.98 0.67
N GLU A 174 0.33 10.26 0.70
CA GLU A 174 -0.71 10.74 -0.21
C GLU A 174 -0.33 10.43 -1.67
N THR A 175 0.88 10.71 -2.12
CA THR A 175 1.26 10.46 -3.53
C THR A 175 1.20 8.99 -3.97
N ARG A 176 1.26 8.05 -3.01
CA ARG A 176 1.33 6.60 -3.27
C ARG A 176 0.00 5.87 -3.05
N THR A 177 -1.05 6.56 -2.60
CA THR A 177 -2.39 5.99 -2.40
C THR A 177 -3.41 6.56 -3.38
N GLN A 178 -4.35 5.71 -3.83
CA GLN A 178 -5.46 6.08 -4.71
C GLN A 178 -6.63 6.74 -3.97
N SER A 179 -6.67 6.69 -2.64
CA SER A 179 -7.72 7.31 -1.84
C SER A 179 -7.29 7.46 -0.39
N CYS A 180 -7.75 8.52 0.28
CA CYS A 180 -7.59 8.68 1.74
C CYS A 180 -8.20 7.49 2.49
N LYS A 181 -9.24 6.86 1.93
CA LYS A 181 -9.94 5.68 2.48
C LYS A 181 -9.08 4.43 2.60
N ALA A 182 -7.92 4.40 1.92
CA ALA A 182 -6.97 3.30 2.06
C ALA A 182 -6.47 3.16 3.52
N CYS A 183 -6.33 4.29 4.22
CA CYS A 183 -5.92 4.34 5.63
C CYS A 183 -7.09 4.78 6.51
N HIS A 184 -7.72 5.92 6.15
CA HIS A 184 -8.88 6.48 6.85
C HIS A 184 -10.16 5.72 6.49
N HIS A 185 -10.30 4.50 7.01
CA HIS A 185 -11.36 3.60 6.54
C HIS A 185 -12.77 3.97 7.02
N GLU A 186 -12.89 4.82 8.03
CA GLU A 186 -14.17 5.17 8.66
C GLU A 186 -14.39 6.70 8.78
N THR A 187 -13.33 7.47 9.05
CA THR A 187 -13.35 8.95 9.12
C THR A 187 -11.98 9.51 8.76
N LEU A 188 -11.87 10.80 8.40
CA LEU A 188 -10.56 11.46 8.24
C LEU A 188 -9.91 11.88 9.57
N LYS A 189 -10.44 11.43 10.71
CA LYS A 189 -9.88 11.73 12.03
C LYS A 189 -8.64 10.87 12.32
N LYS A 190 -8.00 11.14 13.47
CA LYS A 190 -6.80 10.44 13.91
C LYS A 190 -7.12 8.99 14.24
N CYS A 191 -6.15 8.09 14.01
CA CYS A 191 -6.30 6.67 14.31
C CYS A 191 -6.58 6.44 15.81
N ASN A 192 -5.89 7.18 16.68
CA ASN A 192 -6.00 7.05 18.13
C ASN A 192 -7.28 7.65 18.74
N ASP A 193 -8.17 8.23 17.93
CA ASP A 193 -9.52 8.59 18.38
C ASP A 193 -10.38 7.34 18.65
N CYS A 194 -10.06 6.20 18.01
CA CYS A 194 -10.74 4.90 18.21
C CYS A 194 -9.77 3.77 18.61
N HIS A 195 -8.56 3.75 18.00
CA HIS A 195 -7.54 2.74 18.27
C HIS A 195 -6.60 3.20 19.39
N LYS A 196 -6.99 2.89 20.63
CA LYS A 196 -6.25 3.35 21.81
C LYS A 196 -5.09 2.40 22.17
N PRO A 197 -4.02 2.92 22.79
CA PRO A 197 -2.89 2.12 23.25
C PRO A 197 -3.25 1.11 24.34
N GLU A 198 -4.16 1.47 25.26
CA GLU A 198 -4.58 0.62 26.39
C GLU A 198 -5.58 -0.50 25.98
N GLY A 199 -5.89 -0.61 24.69
CA GLY A 199 -6.94 -1.47 24.13
C GLY A 199 -7.95 -0.64 23.34
N GLY A 200 -8.34 -1.10 22.14
CA GLY A 200 -9.29 -0.37 21.29
C GLY A 200 -10.64 -0.18 21.96
N ASP A 201 -11.33 0.92 21.65
CA ASP A 201 -12.71 1.09 22.10
C ASP A 201 -13.71 0.40 21.17
N GLU A 202 -14.99 0.40 21.56
CA GLU A 202 -16.08 -0.19 20.77
C GLU A 202 -16.14 0.39 19.35
N LYS A 203 -15.88 1.70 19.19
CA LYS A 203 -15.87 2.38 17.88
C LYS A 203 -14.72 1.88 17.00
N GLY A 204 -13.58 1.55 17.62
CA GLY A 204 -12.44 0.92 16.97
C GLY A 204 -12.57 -0.60 16.79
N GLY A 205 -13.71 -1.21 17.14
CA GLY A 205 -13.91 -2.66 17.09
C GLY A 205 -12.98 -3.41 18.04
N PHE A 206 -12.59 -2.79 19.15
CA PHE A 206 -11.64 -3.31 20.13
C PHE A 206 -10.22 -3.55 19.57
N ILE A 207 -9.90 -2.98 18.41
CA ILE A 207 -8.57 -3.05 17.80
C ILE A 207 -7.65 -2.01 18.46
N SER A 208 -6.56 -2.47 19.09
CA SER A 208 -5.57 -1.59 19.72
C SER A 208 -4.78 -0.76 18.70
N LEU A 209 -4.11 0.29 19.15
CA LEU A 209 -3.21 1.08 18.30
C LEU A 209 -2.12 0.22 17.66
N GLU A 210 -1.54 -0.71 18.42
CA GLU A 210 -0.51 -1.64 17.93
C GLU A 210 -1.06 -2.49 16.79
N GLN A 211 -2.24 -3.09 16.96
CA GLN A 211 -2.87 -3.89 15.92
C GLN A 211 -3.21 -3.06 14.68
N ALA A 212 -3.72 -1.83 14.86
CA ALA A 212 -4.02 -0.93 13.76
C ALA A 212 -2.78 -0.59 12.92
N MET A 213 -1.60 -0.49 13.54
CA MET A 213 -0.35 -0.11 12.86
C MET A 213 0.48 -1.30 12.36
N HIS A 214 0.37 -2.48 12.98
CA HIS A 214 1.27 -3.60 12.72
C HIS A 214 0.62 -4.88 12.16
N ASN A 215 -0.71 -4.92 11.98
CA ASN A 215 -1.37 -6.13 11.47
C ASN A 215 -0.91 -6.49 10.05
N LEU A 216 -0.17 -7.60 9.93
CA LEU A 216 0.44 -8.11 8.68
C LEU A 216 -0.56 -8.52 7.59
N GLU A 217 -1.83 -8.70 7.94
CA GLU A 217 -2.88 -9.15 7.04
C GLU A 217 -3.81 -8.01 6.61
N SER A 218 -3.52 -6.77 7.02
CA SER A 218 -4.32 -5.59 6.71
C SER A 218 -3.51 -4.53 5.97
N ASN A 219 -3.95 -4.17 4.76
CA ASN A 219 -3.37 -3.04 4.00
C ASN A 219 -3.69 -1.66 4.61
N ARG A 220 -4.41 -1.60 5.74
CA ARG A 220 -4.63 -0.37 6.51
C ARG A 220 -3.53 -0.13 7.54
N SER A 221 -2.75 -1.15 7.86
CA SER A 221 -1.62 -1.06 8.78
C SER A 221 -0.34 -0.70 8.02
N CYS A 222 0.62 -0.12 8.71
CA CYS A 222 1.93 0.23 8.13
C CYS A 222 2.62 -1.03 7.60
N ILE A 223 2.77 -2.05 8.46
CA ILE A 223 3.54 -3.25 8.10
C ILE A 223 2.79 -4.12 7.09
N GLY A 224 1.47 -4.22 7.18
CA GLY A 224 0.65 -4.98 6.22
C GLY A 224 0.71 -4.37 4.82
N CYS A 225 0.53 -3.05 4.70
CA CYS A 225 0.67 -2.37 3.40
C CYS A 225 2.10 -2.50 2.85
N HIS A 226 3.13 -2.30 3.68
CA HIS A 226 4.52 -2.44 3.23
C HIS A 226 4.84 -3.87 2.78
N LYS A 227 4.34 -4.89 3.49
CA LYS A 227 4.45 -6.30 3.10
C LYS A 227 3.75 -6.60 1.77
N GLU A 228 2.61 -5.98 1.50
CA GLU A 228 1.96 -6.11 0.19
C GLU A 228 2.82 -5.49 -0.91
N LEU A 229 3.41 -4.32 -0.65
CA LEU A 229 4.30 -3.65 -1.60
C LEU A 229 5.54 -4.48 -1.93
N THR A 230 6.10 -5.26 -1.01
CA THR A 230 7.28 -6.12 -1.29
C THR A 230 6.98 -7.31 -2.20
N LYS A 231 5.71 -7.58 -2.53
CA LYS A 231 5.32 -8.61 -3.51
C LYS A 231 5.54 -8.19 -4.97
N ASN A 232 5.83 -6.92 -5.23
CA ASN A 232 6.16 -6.46 -6.58
C ASN A 232 7.44 -7.15 -7.09
N SER A 233 7.61 -7.24 -8.41
CA SER A 233 8.73 -7.98 -9.02
C SER A 233 10.11 -7.42 -8.72
N ASP A 234 10.24 -6.14 -8.39
CA ASP A 234 11.52 -5.53 -8.02
C ASP A 234 11.94 -5.85 -6.58
N CYS A 235 11.03 -6.34 -5.73
CA CYS A 235 11.29 -6.67 -4.32
C CYS A 235 11.13 -8.17 -4.02
N ALA A 236 10.21 -8.84 -4.72
CA ALA A 236 9.78 -10.20 -4.41
C ALA A 236 10.90 -11.24 -4.57
N GLY A 237 11.94 -10.95 -5.36
CA GLY A 237 13.11 -11.81 -5.53
C GLY A 237 13.91 -12.04 -4.24
N CYS A 238 13.86 -11.11 -3.28
CA CYS A 238 14.47 -11.29 -1.96
C CYS A 238 13.42 -11.52 -0.87
N HIS A 239 12.30 -10.80 -0.92
CA HIS A 239 11.29 -10.83 0.14
C HIS A 239 10.45 -12.12 0.19
N PHE A 240 10.52 -13.01 -0.81
CA PHE A 240 9.84 -14.30 -0.74
C PHE A 240 10.39 -15.24 0.33
N GLN A 241 11.66 -15.04 0.73
CA GLN A 241 12.35 -15.84 1.75
C GLN A 241 12.28 -15.21 3.15
N ALA A 242 11.76 -13.98 3.26
CA ALA A 242 11.72 -13.26 4.53
C ALA A 242 10.75 -13.96 5.49
N PRO A 243 11.21 -14.46 6.65
CA PRO A 243 10.32 -15.10 7.61
C PRO A 243 9.31 -14.08 8.14
N ALA A 244 8.02 -14.39 8.04
CA ALA A 244 6.92 -13.49 8.40
C ALA A 244 6.86 -13.10 9.89
N LYS A 245 7.75 -13.62 10.75
CA LYS A 245 7.62 -13.57 12.22
C LYS A 245 8.90 -13.27 13.01
N LYS A 246 10.04 -12.98 12.38
CA LYS A 246 11.23 -12.59 13.17
C LYS A 246 11.19 -11.10 13.41
N GLU A 247 10.87 -10.72 14.65
CA GLU A 247 11.07 -9.35 15.14
C GLU A 247 12.53 -8.97 14.91
N ASN A 248 12.73 -7.89 14.16
CA ASN A 248 14.04 -7.28 13.97
C ASN A 248 14.05 -5.98 14.77
N PRO A 249 14.74 -5.92 15.93
CA PRO A 249 14.79 -4.70 16.75
C PRO A 249 15.28 -3.47 15.98
N GLU A 250 16.10 -3.65 14.94
CA GLU A 250 16.56 -2.54 14.10
C GLU A 250 15.46 -2.01 13.19
N SER A 251 14.55 -2.87 12.69
CA SER A 251 13.42 -2.40 11.87
C SER A 251 12.38 -1.63 12.68
N CYS A 252 12.31 -1.87 14.00
CA CYS A 252 11.45 -1.08 14.90
C CYS A 252 11.89 0.40 14.89
N LYS A 253 13.19 0.67 14.92
CA LYS A 253 13.76 2.03 14.97
C LYS A 253 13.54 2.83 13.69
N THR A 254 13.33 2.16 12.55
CA THR A 254 12.99 2.83 11.28
C THR A 254 11.72 3.69 11.43
N CYS A 255 10.73 3.20 12.18
CA CYS A 255 9.51 3.95 12.48
C CYS A 255 9.58 4.63 13.86
N HIS A 256 9.98 3.91 14.91
CA HIS A 256 9.99 4.38 16.29
C HIS A 256 11.24 5.21 16.60
N ASN A 257 11.24 6.45 16.12
CA ASN A 257 12.39 7.35 16.11
C ASN A 257 12.19 8.68 16.87
N LEU A 258 11.00 8.96 17.39
CA LEU A 258 10.73 10.20 18.13
C LEU A 258 10.85 10.01 19.64
N GLN A 259 11.77 10.73 20.26
CA GLN A 259 11.91 10.67 21.71
C GLN A 259 10.81 11.49 22.41
N GLN A 260 10.32 10.99 23.54
CA GLN A 260 9.30 11.71 24.30
C GLN A 260 9.78 13.08 24.79
N THR A 261 11.06 13.22 25.14
CA THR A 261 11.67 14.48 25.59
C THR A 261 11.55 15.57 24.52
N GLN A 262 11.81 15.23 23.26
CA GLN A 262 11.67 16.15 22.11
C GLN A 262 10.21 16.57 21.90
N LEU A 263 9.28 15.62 21.99
CA LEU A 263 7.84 15.88 21.81
C LEU A 263 7.21 16.67 22.97
N LYS A 264 7.85 16.72 24.14
CA LYS A 264 7.43 17.57 25.28
C LYS A 264 7.90 19.02 25.12
N SER A 265 9.07 19.24 24.52
CA SER A 265 9.71 20.55 24.42
C SER A 265 9.43 21.30 23.13
N MET A 266 9.12 20.59 22.04
CA MET A 266 8.97 21.17 20.70
C MET A 266 7.60 20.88 20.10
N ASP A 267 7.28 21.59 19.01
CA ASP A 267 6.12 21.28 18.18
C ASP A 267 6.23 19.87 17.56
N PRO A 268 5.21 18.99 17.71
CA PRO A 268 5.29 17.62 17.23
C PRO A 268 5.49 17.48 15.72
N GLU A 269 4.95 18.40 14.91
CA GLU A 269 5.13 18.38 13.45
C GLU A 269 6.57 18.76 13.09
N ALA A 270 7.15 19.77 13.74
CA ALA A 270 8.56 20.11 13.59
C ALA A 270 9.50 18.94 13.97
N VAL A 271 9.22 18.26 15.07
CA VAL A 271 9.99 17.07 15.51
C VAL A 271 9.90 15.94 14.47
N ALA A 272 8.69 15.66 13.96
CA ALA A 272 8.51 14.65 12.91
C ALA A 272 9.27 15.02 11.62
N ARG A 273 9.22 16.29 11.19
CA ARG A 273 9.95 16.78 10.02
C ARG A 273 11.46 16.61 10.15
N MET A 274 12.03 16.93 11.31
CA MET A 274 13.46 16.75 11.59
C MET A 274 13.85 15.27 11.50
N ALA A 275 13.12 14.39 12.19
CA ALA A 275 13.40 12.95 12.18
C ALA A 275 13.30 12.32 10.79
N LEU A 276 12.30 12.73 9.98
CA LEU A 276 12.18 12.28 8.58
C LEU A 276 13.34 12.75 7.70
N THR A 277 13.87 13.94 7.96
CA THR A 277 15.03 14.47 7.22
C THR A 277 16.29 13.68 7.57
N ASP A 278 16.46 13.28 8.82
CA ASP A 278 17.64 12.52 9.25
C ASP A 278 17.63 11.07 8.72
N LEU A 279 16.47 10.42 8.68
CA LEU A 279 16.31 9.09 8.05
C LEU A 279 16.78 9.02 6.59
N SER A 280 16.77 10.14 5.88
CA SER A 280 17.14 10.19 4.45
C SER A 280 18.64 10.28 4.16
N LYS A 281 19.48 10.44 5.20
CA LYS A 281 20.92 10.76 5.04
C LYS A 281 21.85 9.55 5.12
N ASP A 282 21.38 8.43 5.66
CA ASP A 282 22.25 7.31 6.04
C ASP A 282 22.12 6.10 5.11
N TYR A 283 22.57 6.22 3.86
CA TYR A 283 22.81 5.05 3.00
C TYR A 283 24.31 4.79 2.88
N GLN A 284 24.74 3.60 3.30
CA GLN A 284 26.14 3.18 3.18
C GLN A 284 26.32 2.21 2.00
N PRO A 285 26.90 2.65 0.87
CA PRO A 285 27.23 1.77 -0.24
C PRO A 285 28.43 0.88 0.09
N VAL A 286 28.43 -0.33 -0.45
CA VAL A 286 29.58 -1.23 -0.47
C VAL A 286 30.40 -0.95 -1.71
N LYS A 287 31.71 -0.79 -1.55
CA LYS A 287 32.64 -0.60 -2.68
C LYS A 287 32.59 -1.81 -3.62
N GLU A 288 32.58 -1.55 -4.93
CA GLU A 288 32.47 -2.62 -5.94
C GLU A 288 33.58 -3.67 -5.86
N ASP A 289 34.79 -3.25 -5.49
CA ASP A 289 35.95 -4.13 -5.32
C ASP A 289 35.76 -5.15 -4.18
N ASN A 290 34.89 -4.84 -3.21
CA ASN A 290 34.54 -5.76 -2.14
C ASN A 290 33.46 -6.77 -2.56
N ILE A 291 32.94 -6.67 -3.78
CA ILE A 291 31.93 -7.57 -4.33
C ILE A 291 32.61 -8.41 -5.43
N PRO A 292 32.73 -9.74 -5.27
CA PRO A 292 33.34 -10.60 -6.29
C PRO A 292 32.63 -10.46 -7.64
N GLU A 293 33.41 -10.39 -8.72
CA GLU A 293 32.86 -10.25 -10.08
C GLU A 293 32.07 -11.48 -10.50
N ASN A 294 32.72 -12.64 -10.43
CA ASN A 294 32.15 -13.94 -10.71
C ASN A 294 32.43 -14.88 -9.53
N VAL A 295 31.47 -15.76 -9.23
CA VAL A 295 31.61 -16.82 -8.22
C VAL A 295 31.42 -18.16 -8.91
N VAL A 296 32.42 -19.03 -8.82
CA VAL A 296 32.33 -20.40 -9.35
C VAL A 296 31.71 -21.30 -8.30
N ILE A 297 30.61 -21.98 -8.66
CA ILE A 297 29.90 -22.93 -7.81
C ILE A 297 30.16 -24.34 -8.35
N ASP A 298 31.18 -25.00 -7.81
CA ASP A 298 31.68 -26.33 -8.24
C ASP A 298 31.37 -27.45 -7.24
N VAL A 299 30.90 -27.10 -6.05
CA VAL A 299 30.73 -27.98 -4.88
C VAL A 299 29.79 -29.17 -5.12
N LEU A 300 28.94 -29.11 -6.15
CA LEU A 300 28.01 -30.15 -6.59
C LEU A 300 28.26 -30.60 -8.06
N ALA A 301 29.35 -30.17 -8.69
CA ALA A 301 29.65 -30.49 -10.09
C ALA A 301 29.84 -32.01 -10.25
N LYS A 302 28.92 -32.63 -11.00
CA LYS A 302 28.91 -34.08 -11.27
C LYS A 302 28.38 -34.35 -12.67
N GLU A 303 27.08 -34.14 -12.86
CA GLU A 303 26.37 -34.31 -14.16
C GLU A 303 26.52 -33.07 -15.05
N TYR A 304 26.67 -31.90 -14.44
CA TYR A 304 26.90 -30.62 -15.11
C TYR A 304 28.24 -30.03 -14.67
N MET A 305 28.78 -29.15 -15.51
CA MET A 305 29.94 -28.32 -15.22
C MET A 305 29.65 -27.35 -14.06
N PRO A 306 30.68 -26.85 -13.36
CA PRO A 306 30.51 -25.77 -12.37
C PRO A 306 29.74 -24.58 -12.94
N SER A 307 28.85 -24.00 -12.14
CA SER A 307 28.13 -22.78 -12.54
C SER A 307 29.03 -21.57 -12.34
N SER A 308 29.21 -20.76 -13.38
CA SER A 308 29.89 -19.46 -13.28
C SER A 308 28.85 -18.37 -13.05
N PHE A 309 28.67 -17.97 -11.78
CA PHE A 309 27.64 -17.02 -11.39
C PHE A 309 28.17 -15.56 -11.51
N PRO A 310 27.53 -14.69 -12.33
CA PRO A 310 27.95 -13.30 -12.50
C PRO A 310 27.53 -12.42 -11.32
N HIS A 311 28.16 -12.65 -10.17
CA HIS A 311 27.77 -12.14 -8.85
C HIS A 311 27.64 -10.61 -8.79
N ARG A 312 28.70 -9.85 -9.12
CA ARG A 312 28.67 -8.37 -9.05
C ARG A 312 27.59 -7.77 -9.95
N LYS A 313 27.45 -8.31 -11.17
CA LYS A 313 26.43 -7.88 -12.13
C LYS A 313 25.01 -8.04 -11.58
N MET A 314 24.74 -9.14 -10.87
CA MET A 314 23.42 -9.37 -10.25
C MET A 314 23.16 -8.36 -9.12
N VAL A 315 24.15 -8.13 -8.25
CA VAL A 315 24.03 -7.15 -7.16
C VAL A 315 23.74 -5.75 -7.71
N GLN A 316 24.46 -5.31 -8.75
CA GLN A 316 24.24 -4.01 -9.39
C GLN A 316 22.84 -3.90 -10.00
N ALA A 317 22.38 -4.92 -10.73
CA ALA A 317 21.06 -4.93 -11.35
C ALA A 317 19.91 -4.87 -10.33
N ILE A 318 20.06 -5.56 -9.20
CA ILE A 318 19.09 -5.51 -8.07
C ILE A 318 19.13 -4.13 -7.42
N THR A 319 20.33 -3.60 -7.14
CA THR A 319 20.50 -2.29 -6.48
C THR A 319 19.77 -1.18 -7.25
N VAL A 320 19.95 -1.11 -8.58
CA VAL A 320 19.27 -0.12 -9.45
C VAL A 320 17.74 -0.22 -9.39
N ARG A 321 17.18 -1.42 -9.19
CA ARG A 321 15.73 -1.61 -9.04
C ARG A 321 15.25 -1.14 -7.66
N VAL A 322 15.98 -1.52 -6.61
CA VAL A 322 15.68 -1.16 -5.22
C VAL A 322 15.73 0.37 -5.02
N GLU A 323 16.71 1.05 -5.62
CA GLU A 323 16.90 2.51 -5.52
C GLU A 323 15.76 3.34 -6.14
N LYS A 324 14.84 2.73 -6.88
CA LYS A 324 13.62 3.42 -7.37
C LYS A 324 12.56 3.57 -6.29
N SER A 325 12.68 2.84 -5.18
CA SER A 325 11.70 2.83 -4.10
C SER A 325 12.17 3.67 -2.93
N ASP A 326 11.44 4.76 -2.63
CA ASP A 326 11.69 5.58 -1.44
C ASP A 326 11.53 4.77 -0.15
N MET A 327 10.58 3.81 -0.14
CA MET A 327 10.40 2.89 0.98
C MET A 327 11.65 2.02 1.18
N ALA A 328 12.22 1.47 0.10
CA ALA A 328 13.39 0.62 0.21
C ALA A 328 14.62 1.40 0.70
N LYS A 329 14.80 2.66 0.29
CA LYS A 329 15.88 3.53 0.79
C LYS A 329 15.81 3.76 2.31
N VAL A 330 14.59 3.81 2.86
CA VAL A 330 14.38 4.03 4.31
C VAL A 330 14.58 2.73 5.11
N PHE A 331 14.11 1.59 4.58
CA PHE A 331 14.19 0.31 5.31
C PHE A 331 15.53 -0.43 5.11
N HIS A 332 16.28 -0.13 4.05
CA HIS A 332 17.60 -0.69 3.79
C HIS A 332 18.67 0.39 3.96
N THR A 333 19.02 0.70 5.21
CA THR A 333 19.97 1.76 5.60
C THR A 333 21.42 1.48 5.20
N ASP A 334 21.74 0.28 4.72
CA ASP A 334 23.04 -0.01 4.14
C ASP A 334 22.96 -1.13 3.09
N GLN A 335 23.88 -1.08 2.13
CA GLN A 335 23.91 -2.03 1.02
C GLN A 335 24.25 -3.45 1.48
N ALA A 336 24.96 -3.63 2.61
CA ALA A 336 25.22 -4.95 3.17
C ALA A 336 23.92 -5.63 3.67
N GLY A 337 22.90 -4.84 4.03
CA GLY A 337 21.54 -5.32 4.29
C GLY A 337 20.91 -5.99 3.06
N LEU A 338 21.21 -5.52 1.84
CA LEU A 338 20.72 -6.14 0.60
C LEU A 338 21.38 -7.50 0.34
N CYS A 339 22.64 -7.67 0.71
CA CYS A 339 23.36 -8.94 0.59
C CYS A 339 22.66 -10.08 1.36
N MET A 340 21.99 -9.74 2.46
CA MET A 340 21.22 -10.69 3.28
C MET A 340 20.00 -11.29 2.56
N GLY A 341 19.57 -10.70 1.43
CA GLY A 341 18.54 -11.27 0.57
C GLY A 341 18.93 -12.63 -0.02
N CYS A 342 20.24 -12.86 -0.20
CA CYS A 342 20.78 -14.16 -0.60
C CYS A 342 21.55 -14.83 0.56
N HIS A 343 22.39 -14.07 1.26
CA HIS A 343 23.23 -14.54 2.37
C HIS A 343 22.49 -14.51 3.71
N HIS A 344 21.28 -15.06 3.75
CA HIS A 344 20.39 -15.01 4.91
C HIS A 344 20.90 -15.81 6.13
N ASN A 345 20.27 -15.60 7.29
CA ASN A 345 20.54 -16.33 8.54
C ASN A 345 22.00 -16.29 9.02
N SER A 346 22.74 -15.26 8.62
CA SER A 346 24.10 -14.95 9.09
C SER A 346 24.17 -13.50 9.58
N PRO A 347 25.20 -13.09 10.35
CA PRO A 347 25.45 -11.69 10.62
C PRO A 347 25.73 -10.93 9.32
N LYS A 348 25.38 -9.64 9.28
CA LYS A 348 25.68 -8.76 8.15
C LYS A 348 27.20 -8.57 8.02
N THR A 349 27.78 -9.08 6.93
CA THR A 349 29.23 -9.06 6.67
C THR A 349 29.52 -8.98 5.16
N LEU A 350 30.71 -8.49 4.79
CA LEU A 350 31.22 -8.53 3.41
C LEU A 350 31.77 -9.91 3.04
N GLU A 351 31.98 -10.78 4.02
CA GLU A 351 32.48 -12.15 3.84
C GLU A 351 31.44 -13.17 4.37
N PRO A 352 30.30 -13.31 3.69
CA PRO A 352 29.24 -14.22 4.15
C PRO A 352 29.68 -15.68 4.06
N PRO A 353 29.16 -16.56 4.95
CA PRO A 353 29.47 -17.98 4.90
C PRO A 353 28.97 -18.62 3.60
N LYS A 354 29.67 -19.68 3.16
CA LYS A 354 29.21 -20.50 2.02
C LYS A 354 27.88 -21.17 2.36
N CYS A 355 27.02 -21.37 1.35
CA CYS A 355 25.74 -22.08 1.52
C CYS A 355 25.94 -23.48 2.13
N ALA A 356 27.02 -24.16 1.74
CA ALA A 356 27.37 -25.50 2.21
C ALA A 356 27.68 -25.58 3.72
N SER A 357 27.94 -24.45 4.38
CA SER A 357 28.14 -24.41 5.84
C SER A 357 26.85 -24.73 6.61
N CYS A 358 25.69 -24.59 5.98
CA CYS A 358 24.39 -24.88 6.59
C CYS A 358 23.52 -25.83 5.76
N HIS A 359 23.72 -25.90 4.44
CA HIS A 359 22.98 -26.79 3.55
C HIS A 359 23.83 -28.00 3.15
N SER A 360 23.42 -29.18 3.60
CA SER A 360 24.17 -30.43 3.38
C SER A 360 24.12 -30.90 1.92
N LYS A 361 25.22 -31.46 1.43
CA LYS A 361 25.23 -32.17 0.14
C LYS A 361 24.43 -33.47 0.18
N ASN A 362 24.25 -34.04 1.37
CA ASN A 362 23.67 -35.37 1.59
C ASN A 362 22.14 -35.36 1.73
N GLY A 363 21.50 -34.21 1.47
CA GLY A 363 20.04 -34.07 1.52
C GLY A 363 19.56 -32.97 2.48
N PRO A 364 18.24 -32.86 2.68
CA PRO A 364 17.64 -31.88 3.58
C PRO A 364 18.09 -32.06 5.05
N GLY A 365 18.13 -30.95 5.78
CA GLY A 365 18.34 -30.95 7.22
C GLY A 365 17.08 -31.42 7.97
N VAL A 366 17.28 -31.92 9.19
CA VAL A 366 16.20 -32.39 10.08
C VAL A 366 15.19 -31.31 10.47
N ASP A 367 15.57 -30.04 10.31
CA ASP A 367 14.73 -28.88 10.59
C ASP A 367 14.00 -28.33 9.35
N GLY A 368 13.94 -29.12 8.28
CA GLY A 368 13.26 -28.76 7.04
C GLY A 368 14.07 -27.87 6.11
N ARG A 369 15.32 -27.53 6.45
CA ARG A 369 16.22 -26.83 5.50
C ARG A 369 16.48 -27.70 4.27
N PRO A 370 16.42 -27.15 3.04
CA PRO A 370 16.72 -27.93 1.85
C PRO A 370 18.19 -28.37 1.83
N GLY A 371 18.49 -29.48 1.16
CA GLY A 371 19.87 -29.84 0.83
C GLY A 371 20.49 -28.83 -0.14
N LEU A 372 21.81 -28.88 -0.34
CA LEU A 372 22.56 -27.86 -1.08
C LEU A 372 22.06 -27.64 -2.52
N LYS A 373 21.68 -28.72 -3.23
CA LYS A 373 21.07 -28.62 -4.58
C LYS A 373 19.74 -27.86 -4.54
N GLY A 374 18.88 -28.20 -3.58
CA GLY A 374 17.59 -27.54 -3.37
C GLY A 374 17.73 -26.09 -2.91
N ALA A 375 18.77 -25.77 -2.13
CA ALA A 375 19.07 -24.41 -1.71
C ALA A 375 19.42 -23.51 -2.92
N TYR A 376 20.34 -23.97 -3.79
CA TYR A 376 20.68 -23.22 -5.01
C TYR A 376 19.49 -23.10 -5.96
N HIS A 377 18.84 -24.22 -6.32
CA HIS A 377 17.71 -24.18 -7.26
C HIS A 377 16.55 -23.36 -6.70
N GLY A 378 16.20 -23.55 -5.42
CA GLY A 378 15.12 -22.82 -4.76
C GLY A 378 15.40 -21.32 -4.63
N GLN A 379 16.66 -20.89 -4.47
CA GLN A 379 16.99 -19.48 -4.43
C GLN A 379 17.07 -18.85 -5.83
N CYS A 380 17.85 -19.43 -6.75
CA CYS A 380 18.08 -18.86 -8.08
C CYS A 380 16.80 -18.84 -8.92
N ILE A 381 16.12 -19.99 -9.03
CA ILE A 381 14.96 -20.14 -9.92
C ILE A 381 13.78 -19.32 -9.41
N THR A 382 13.50 -19.36 -8.11
CA THR A 382 12.38 -18.59 -7.55
C THR A 382 12.64 -17.09 -7.62
N CYS A 383 13.87 -16.62 -7.43
CA CYS A 383 14.22 -15.22 -7.67
C CYS A 383 13.90 -14.81 -9.11
N HIS A 384 14.37 -15.58 -10.11
CA HIS A 384 14.07 -15.30 -11.52
C HIS A 384 12.56 -15.26 -11.82
N GLN A 385 11.80 -16.21 -11.27
CA GLN A 385 10.34 -16.27 -11.45
C GLN A 385 9.64 -15.08 -10.80
N LYS A 386 10.01 -14.71 -9.57
CA LYS A 386 9.41 -13.60 -8.83
C LYS A 386 9.75 -12.24 -9.43
N MET A 387 10.94 -12.12 -10.04
CA MET A 387 11.40 -10.89 -10.68
C MET A 387 11.06 -10.79 -12.18
N ASP A 388 10.34 -11.77 -12.73
CA ASP A 388 10.00 -11.89 -14.17
C ASP A 388 11.24 -11.83 -15.09
N VAL A 389 12.32 -12.54 -14.72
CA VAL A 389 13.56 -12.62 -15.50
C VAL A 389 13.39 -13.62 -16.65
N LYS A 390 12.98 -13.12 -17.82
CA LYS A 390 12.68 -13.94 -19.00
C LYS A 390 13.90 -14.49 -19.72
N SER A 391 15.08 -13.90 -19.51
CA SER A 391 16.32 -14.31 -20.20
C SER A 391 16.82 -15.69 -19.78
N VAL A 392 16.43 -16.17 -18.59
CA VAL A 392 16.84 -17.46 -18.04
C VAL A 392 15.61 -18.18 -17.48
N ALA A 393 15.01 -19.05 -18.30
CA ALA A 393 13.88 -19.87 -17.88
C ALA A 393 14.34 -20.98 -16.93
N ALA A 394 13.46 -21.39 -16.01
CA ALA A 394 13.73 -22.49 -15.08
C ALA A 394 14.06 -23.84 -15.77
N THR A 395 13.58 -24.00 -17.00
CA THR A 395 13.78 -25.20 -17.84
C THR A 395 15.05 -25.13 -18.68
N ASP A 396 15.76 -24.00 -18.68
CA ASP A 396 16.96 -23.77 -19.50
C ASP A 396 18.23 -24.06 -18.68
N CYS A 397 18.46 -25.34 -18.39
CA CYS A 397 19.53 -25.83 -17.51
C CYS A 397 20.92 -25.31 -17.92
N ALA A 398 21.19 -25.32 -19.22
CA ALA A 398 22.49 -25.00 -19.80
C ALA A 398 22.91 -23.53 -19.58
N LYS A 399 21.95 -22.61 -19.39
CA LYS A 399 22.26 -21.20 -19.10
C LYS A 399 22.87 -20.96 -17.73
N CYS A 400 22.68 -21.88 -16.79
CA CYS A 400 23.26 -21.79 -15.45
C CYS A 400 24.49 -22.69 -15.31
N HIS A 401 24.45 -23.86 -15.93
CA HIS A 401 25.53 -24.85 -15.88
C HIS A 401 25.48 -25.74 -17.14
N GLU A 402 26.59 -25.81 -17.87
CA GLU A 402 26.68 -26.63 -19.09
C GLU A 402 26.68 -28.12 -18.76
N GLU A 403 26.11 -28.95 -19.64
CA GLU A 403 26.18 -30.41 -19.49
C GLU A 403 27.65 -30.87 -19.59
N LYS A 404 28.02 -31.81 -18.73
CA LYS A 404 29.34 -32.42 -18.81
C LYS A 404 29.32 -33.43 -19.96
N LYS A 405 30.16 -33.19 -20.96
CA LYS A 405 30.33 -34.10 -22.11
C LYS A 405 30.95 -35.42 -21.71
#